data_AF-A0A8C3G836-F1
#
_entry.id   AF-A0A8C3G836-F1
#
_cell.length_a   1.000
_cell.length_b   1.000
_cell.length_c   1.000
_cell.angle_alpha   90.00
_cell.angle_beta   90.00
_cell.angle_gamma   90.00
#
_symmetry.space_group_name_H-M   'P 1'
#
loop_
_entity.id
_entity.type
_entity.pdbx_description
1 polymer ?
#
loop_
_entity_poly.entity_id
_entity_poly.type
_entity_poly.pdbx_seq_one_letter_code
_entity_poly.pdbx_strand_id
1 'polypeptide(L)'
;RIYLSGLVGFLLVFTAEARVGNSSELNVCTETEQCLLFDLICKTDDYEVRHYDSVNWVSTDEKSWSMDYASIKAFRRLFGYIKRNNIKMTAPVTLKLSDKTSFFRTGIYTMSFLLPVEHQQSPIQPTDEKVFPDMKVYVRSYGGWMMSWTDRSQAKTLSSALDSVGAEYNGSFHYAVGYNSPMTLFKRHNEVWYVVQDEPVCGSSEERDMSHIS
;
A
#
# COMPACT_ATOMS: atom_id res chain seq x y z
N ARG A 1 -8.51 34.04 51.23
CA ARG A 1 -7.54 33.19 50.49
C ARG A 1 -8.35 32.19 49.68
N ILE A 2 -8.45 32.39 48.37
CA ILE A 2 -9.23 31.52 47.47
C ILE A 2 -8.22 30.56 46.82
N TYR A 3 -8.40 29.26 47.04
CA TYR A 3 -7.63 28.21 46.38
C TYR A 3 -8.28 27.92 45.02
N LEU A 4 -7.67 28.36 43.92
CA LEU A 4 -7.93 27.80 42.60
C LEU A 4 -7.02 26.58 42.44
N SER A 5 -7.55 25.39 42.70
CA SER A 5 -6.90 24.15 42.29
C SER A 5 -7.05 24.02 40.77
N GLY A 6 -6.01 24.44 40.04
CA GLY A 6 -5.93 24.27 38.59
C GLY A 6 -5.85 22.79 38.24
N LEU A 7 -6.92 22.27 37.64
CA LEU A 7 -6.96 20.93 37.08
C LEU A 7 -6.24 20.97 35.73
N VAL A 8 -4.96 20.59 35.71
CA VAL A 8 -4.21 20.40 34.47
C VAL A 8 -4.70 19.11 33.82
N GLY A 9 -5.65 19.25 32.89
CA GLY A 9 -6.03 18.16 32.00
C GLY A 9 -4.90 17.88 31.04
N PHE A 10 -4.18 16.77 31.22
CA PHE A 10 -3.33 16.21 30.18
C PHE A 10 -4.25 15.70 29.07
N LEU A 11 -4.38 16.50 28.01
CA LEU A 11 -4.89 16.03 26.73
C LEU A 11 -3.83 15.06 26.18
N LEU A 12 -4.01 13.76 26.46
CA LEU A 12 -3.32 12.71 25.74
C LEU A 12 -3.85 12.73 24.31
N VAL A 13 -3.22 13.52 23.46
CA VAL A 13 -3.34 13.35 22.03
C VAL A 13 -2.67 12.01 21.74
N PHE A 14 -3.48 10.96 21.55
CA PHE A 14 -3.03 9.79 20.81
C PHE A 14 -2.73 10.29 19.41
N THR A 15 -1.48 10.70 19.17
CA THR A 15 -0.99 10.71 17.81
C THR A 15 -1.07 9.27 17.38
N ALA A 16 -2.00 8.92 16.48
CA ALA A 16 -1.96 7.64 15.79
C ALA A 16 -0.53 7.54 15.24
N GLU A 17 0.29 6.72 15.89
CA GLU A 17 1.65 6.49 15.45
C GLU A 17 1.48 5.85 14.07
N ALA A 18 1.80 6.62 13.02
CA ALA A 18 2.05 6.10 11.68
C ALA A 18 2.71 4.73 11.82
N ARG A 19 2.01 3.63 11.48
CA ARG A 19 2.48 2.29 11.80
C ARG A 19 3.55 1.80 10.83
N VAL A 20 4.62 2.55 10.72
CA VAL A 20 5.90 2.04 10.23
C VAL A 20 6.56 1.35 11.41
N GLY A 21 6.36 0.04 11.51
CA GLY A 21 6.74 -0.76 12.68
C GLY A 21 7.75 -1.85 12.35
N ASN A 22 7.99 -2.74 13.31
CA ASN A 22 8.97 -3.81 13.14
C ASN A 22 8.47 -4.85 12.13
N SER A 23 9.32 -5.25 11.19
CA SER A 23 8.95 -6.23 10.18
C SER A 23 8.58 -7.60 10.74
N SER A 24 9.03 -7.96 11.96
CA SER A 24 8.65 -9.21 12.63
C SER A 24 7.15 -9.35 12.90
N GLU A 25 6.40 -8.25 12.86
CA GLU A 25 4.95 -8.24 13.06
C GLU A 25 4.18 -8.78 11.84
N LEU A 26 4.82 -8.79 10.66
CA LEU A 26 4.20 -9.23 9.41
C LEU A 26 5.08 -10.26 8.69
N ASN A 27 4.54 -11.46 8.48
CA ASN A 27 5.23 -12.55 7.77
C ASN A 27 5.66 -12.21 6.33
N VAL A 28 5.08 -11.17 5.73
CA VAL A 28 5.37 -10.73 4.35
C VAL A 28 6.61 -9.83 4.27
N CYS A 29 6.98 -9.16 5.36
CA CYS A 29 8.12 -8.25 5.43
C CYS A 29 9.35 -8.99 5.97
N THR A 30 10.09 -9.66 5.07
CA THR A 30 11.21 -10.54 5.47
C THR A 30 12.59 -9.97 5.18
N GLU A 31 12.68 -8.88 4.41
CA GLU A 31 13.94 -8.34 3.88
C GLU A 31 14.30 -6.93 4.38
N THR A 32 13.42 -6.32 5.18
CA THR A 32 13.62 -4.98 5.75
C THR A 32 13.40 -5.00 7.26
N GLU A 33 14.01 -4.08 8.00
CA GLU A 33 13.82 -3.95 9.46
C GLU A 33 12.45 -3.37 9.81
N GLN A 34 11.95 -2.49 8.95
CA GLN A 34 10.68 -1.81 9.13
C GLN A 34 9.71 -2.11 7.99
N CYS A 35 8.42 -2.14 8.33
CA CYS A 35 7.32 -2.51 7.45
C CYS A 35 6.13 -1.57 7.66
N LEU A 36 5.36 -1.34 6.60
CA LEU A 36 4.04 -0.71 6.69
C LEU A 36 3.07 -1.70 7.33
N LEU A 37 2.70 -1.45 8.57
CA LEU A 37 1.68 -2.24 9.26
C LEU A 37 0.29 -1.72 8.93
N PHE A 38 -0.70 -2.56 9.18
CA PHE A 38 -2.10 -2.28 8.91
C PHE A 38 -3.00 -2.91 9.97
N ASP A 39 -4.21 -2.36 10.07
CA ASP A 39 -5.33 -3.05 10.70
C ASP A 39 -6.04 -3.93 9.66
N LEU A 40 -6.12 -5.24 9.92
CA LEU A 40 -6.92 -6.14 9.11
C LEU A 40 -8.39 -5.95 9.46
N ILE A 41 -9.18 -5.40 8.53
CA ILE A 41 -10.63 -5.24 8.70
C ILE A 41 -11.31 -6.59 8.51
N CYS A 42 -10.99 -7.28 7.41
CA CYS A 42 -11.51 -8.62 7.13
C CYS A 42 -10.69 -9.33 6.05
N LYS A 43 -10.94 -10.63 5.92
CA LYS A 43 -10.30 -11.49 4.94
C LYS A 43 -11.33 -12.44 4.34
N THR A 44 -11.32 -12.55 3.01
CA THR A 44 -12.11 -13.50 2.23
C THR A 44 -11.17 -14.49 1.55
N ASP A 45 -11.76 -15.44 0.81
CA ASP A 45 -10.99 -16.33 -0.06
C ASP A 45 -10.33 -15.59 -1.24
N ASP A 46 -10.86 -14.42 -1.61
CA ASP A 46 -10.46 -13.68 -2.81
C ASP A 46 -9.56 -12.47 -2.52
N TYR A 47 -9.77 -11.80 -1.38
CA TYR A 47 -9.09 -10.56 -1.01
C TYR A 47 -9.09 -10.28 0.50
N GLU A 48 -8.22 -9.37 0.93
CA GLU A 48 -8.20 -8.79 2.27
C GLU A 48 -8.68 -7.34 2.21
N VAL A 49 -9.28 -6.85 3.29
CA VAL A 49 -9.53 -5.43 3.51
C VAL A 49 -8.63 -4.96 4.63
N ARG A 50 -7.81 -3.96 4.35
CA ARG A 50 -6.83 -3.41 5.29
C ARG A 50 -7.03 -1.91 5.44
N HIS A 51 -6.84 -1.41 6.65
CA HIS A 51 -6.76 0.02 6.94
C HIS A 51 -5.29 0.40 7.21
N TYR A 52 -4.85 1.47 6.56
CA TYR A 52 -3.52 2.05 6.70
C TYR A 52 -3.65 3.47 7.22
N ASP A 53 -2.93 3.77 8.30
CA ASP A 53 -2.79 5.12 8.82
C ASP A 53 -2.04 6.03 7.83
N SER A 54 -2.23 7.34 7.97
CA SER A 54 -1.49 8.33 7.19
C SER A 54 0.02 8.22 7.43
N VAL A 55 0.79 8.05 6.35
CA VAL A 55 2.25 7.88 6.40
C VAL A 55 2.93 8.67 5.28
N ASN A 56 4.16 9.08 5.51
CA ASN A 56 5.00 9.78 4.54
C ASN A 56 5.76 8.81 3.64
N TRP A 57 5.80 9.15 2.36
CA TRP A 57 6.53 8.43 1.33
C TRP A 57 7.38 9.41 0.53
N VAL A 58 8.52 8.94 0.04
CA VAL A 58 9.24 9.64 -1.04
C VAL A 58 8.85 9.03 -2.37
N SER A 59 8.48 9.88 -3.33
CA SER A 59 7.91 9.41 -4.59
C SER A 59 8.68 9.92 -5.81
N THR A 60 8.52 9.22 -6.92
CA THR A 60 8.96 9.73 -8.22
C THR A 60 8.07 9.22 -9.34
N ASP A 61 7.82 10.08 -10.31
CA ASP A 61 7.05 9.72 -11.50
C ASP A 61 7.99 9.27 -12.62
N GLU A 62 7.56 8.26 -13.37
CA GLU A 62 8.20 7.81 -14.60
C GLU A 62 7.14 7.64 -15.69
N LYS A 63 7.36 8.31 -16.82
CA LYS A 63 6.53 8.16 -18.01
C LYS A 63 7.10 7.06 -18.89
N SER A 64 6.31 6.01 -19.14
CA SER A 64 6.78 4.83 -19.87
C SER A 64 5.64 4.17 -20.64
N TRP A 65 5.95 3.33 -21.62
CA TRP A 65 4.98 2.45 -22.28
C TRP A 65 4.76 1.12 -21.55
N SER A 66 5.61 0.80 -20.57
CA SER A 66 5.58 -0.45 -19.82
C SER A 66 5.95 -0.21 -18.35
N MET A 67 5.24 -0.92 -17.48
CA MET A 67 5.47 -0.94 -16.04
C MET A 67 6.87 -1.45 -15.71
N ASP A 68 7.36 -2.47 -16.44
CA ASP A 68 8.66 -3.09 -16.17
C ASP A 68 9.80 -2.09 -16.34
N TYR A 69 9.79 -1.35 -17.47
CA TYR A 69 10.78 -0.29 -17.73
C TYR A 69 10.62 0.88 -16.76
N ALA A 70 9.38 1.26 -16.43
CA ALA A 70 9.12 2.34 -15.50
C ALA A 70 9.69 2.02 -14.12
N SER A 71 9.42 0.80 -13.64
CA SER A 71 9.80 0.31 -12.32
C SER A 71 11.32 0.33 -12.15
N ILE A 72 12.08 -0.15 -13.13
CA ILE A 72 13.55 -0.17 -13.06
C ILE A 72 14.12 1.25 -12.95
N LYS A 73 13.62 2.18 -13.78
CA LYS A 73 14.13 3.56 -13.81
C LYS A 73 13.75 4.33 -12.55
N ALA A 74 12.49 4.24 -12.12
CA ALA A 74 11.98 4.89 -10.92
C ALA A 74 12.67 4.35 -9.67
N PHE A 75 12.81 3.02 -9.55
CA PHE A 75 13.50 2.38 -8.43
C PHE A 75 14.95 2.84 -8.35
N ARG A 76 15.69 2.83 -9.47
CA ARG A 76 17.10 3.29 -9.47
C ARG A 76 17.24 4.74 -8.99
N ARG A 77 16.29 5.62 -9.35
CA ARG A 77 16.29 7.03 -8.95
C ARG A 77 16.03 7.18 -7.45
N LEU A 78 14.97 6.56 -6.93
CA LEU A 78 14.62 6.61 -5.51
C LEU A 78 15.65 5.90 -4.63
N PHE A 79 16.19 4.76 -5.08
CA PHE A 79 17.25 4.05 -4.38
C PHE A 79 18.52 4.90 -4.27
N GLY A 80 18.89 5.60 -5.36
CA GLY A 80 19.99 6.56 -5.33
C GLY A 80 19.74 7.72 -4.36
N TYR A 81 18.49 8.19 -4.25
CA TYR A 81 18.11 9.23 -3.29
C TYR A 81 18.26 8.77 -1.84
N ILE A 82 17.66 7.64 -1.45
CA ILE A 82 17.73 7.15 -0.07
C ILE A 82 19.18 6.85 0.34
N LYS A 83 19.98 6.31 -0.58
CA LYS A 83 21.39 6.00 -0.33
C LYS A 83 22.22 7.26 -0.07
N ARG A 84 22.01 8.34 -0.83
CA ARG A 84 22.73 9.61 -0.63
C ARG A 84 22.37 10.29 0.69
N ASN A 85 21.14 10.11 1.15
CA ASN A 85 20.63 10.73 2.37
C ASN A 85 20.70 9.80 3.60
N ASN A 86 21.36 8.64 3.49
CA ASN A 86 21.46 7.63 4.54
C ASN A 86 20.09 7.18 5.11
N ILE A 87 19.06 7.17 4.27
CA ILE A 87 17.71 6.69 4.63
C ILE A 87 17.67 5.18 4.46
N LYS A 88 17.24 4.47 5.52
CA LYS A 88 17.07 3.01 5.48
C LYS A 88 15.92 2.60 4.55
N MET A 89 16.10 1.46 3.88
CA MET A 89 15.03 0.88 3.05
C MET A 89 13.98 0.19 3.93
N THR A 90 12.73 0.31 3.53
CA THR A 90 11.54 -0.24 4.20
C THR A 90 10.69 -1.00 3.20
N ALA A 91 9.71 -1.76 3.68
CA ALA A 91 8.73 -2.44 2.83
C ALA A 91 7.30 -1.98 3.17
N PRO A 92 6.37 -2.01 2.20
CA PRO A 92 6.59 -2.35 0.80
C PRO A 92 7.06 -1.15 -0.04
N VAL A 93 7.46 -1.42 -1.28
CA VAL A 93 7.53 -0.42 -2.36
C VAL A 93 6.22 -0.45 -3.13
N THR A 94 5.63 0.71 -3.38
CA THR A 94 4.39 0.81 -4.16
C THR A 94 4.64 1.46 -5.52
N LEU A 95 3.87 1.04 -6.52
CA LEU A 95 3.83 1.63 -7.85
C LEU A 95 2.38 1.89 -8.23
N LYS A 96 2.00 3.16 -8.29
CA LYS A 96 0.69 3.59 -8.76
C LYS A 96 0.68 3.67 -10.28
N LEU A 97 -0.33 3.05 -10.90
CA LEU A 97 -0.54 3.08 -12.35
C LEU A 97 -2.03 3.18 -12.68
N SER A 98 -2.35 3.88 -13.77
CA SER A 98 -3.75 4.08 -14.16
C SER A 98 -4.31 2.88 -14.92
N ASP A 99 -5.50 2.43 -14.50
CA ASP A 99 -6.25 1.36 -15.18
C ASP A 99 -6.89 1.79 -16.49
N LYS A 100 -6.91 3.10 -16.77
CA LYS A 100 -7.44 3.67 -18.01
C LYS A 100 -6.39 3.75 -19.12
N THR A 101 -5.16 3.28 -18.89
CA THR A 101 -4.11 3.33 -19.89
C THR A 101 -4.34 2.28 -20.99
N SER A 102 -4.67 2.76 -22.19
CA SER A 102 -4.71 1.94 -23.40
C SER A 102 -3.30 1.52 -23.81
N PHE A 103 -3.17 0.31 -24.39
CA PHE A 103 -1.90 -0.29 -24.84
C PHE A 103 -1.06 0.61 -25.76
N PHE A 104 -1.69 1.58 -26.43
CA PHE A 104 -1.04 2.51 -27.37
C PHE A 104 -0.60 3.84 -26.76
N ARG A 105 -0.76 4.05 -25.44
CA ARG A 105 -0.40 5.31 -24.78
C ARG A 105 0.64 5.09 -23.70
N THR A 106 1.54 6.06 -23.58
CA THR A 106 2.47 6.13 -22.44
C THR A 106 1.68 6.40 -21.16
N GLY A 107 1.91 5.57 -20.15
CA GLY A 107 1.37 5.73 -18.80
C GLY A 107 2.33 6.54 -17.91
N ILE A 108 1.78 7.13 -16.87
CA ILE A 108 2.56 7.69 -15.75
C ILE A 108 2.53 6.65 -14.63
N TYR A 109 3.71 6.28 -14.16
CA TYR A 109 3.91 5.35 -13.06
C TYR A 109 4.55 6.13 -11.91
N THR A 110 3.85 6.21 -10.78
CA THR A 110 4.39 6.86 -9.58
C THR A 110 4.90 5.78 -8.64
N MET A 111 6.22 5.69 -8.47
CA MET A 111 6.82 4.81 -7.48
C MET A 111 6.95 5.56 -6.17
N SER A 112 6.68 4.87 -5.06
CA SER A 112 6.80 5.44 -3.71
C SER A 112 7.53 4.48 -2.79
N PHE A 113 8.50 5.01 -2.06
CA PHE A 113 9.21 4.32 -0.98
C PHE A 113 8.72 4.85 0.36
N LEU A 114 8.32 3.95 1.26
CA LEU A 114 7.89 4.30 2.59
C LEU A 114 9.06 4.90 3.35
N LEU A 115 8.87 6.06 3.99
CA LEU A 115 9.91 6.59 4.86
C LEU A 115 9.94 5.79 6.17
N PRO A 116 11.12 5.43 6.69
CA PRO A 116 11.21 4.75 7.98
C PRO A 116 10.75 5.68 9.11
N VAL A 117 10.44 5.12 10.28
CA VAL A 117 9.82 5.83 11.42
C VAL A 117 10.58 7.11 11.80
N GLU A 118 11.91 7.10 11.69
CA GLU A 118 12.78 8.22 12.03
C GLU A 118 12.58 9.44 11.11
N HIS A 119 12.03 9.21 9.91
CA HIS A 119 11.78 10.24 8.89
C HIS A 119 10.29 10.56 8.71
N GLN A 120 9.40 10.01 9.54
CA GLN A 120 7.95 10.28 9.45
C GLN A 120 7.56 11.67 9.99
N GLN A 121 8.32 12.25 10.93
CA GLN A 121 8.00 13.56 11.53
C GLN A 121 8.75 14.75 10.89
N SER A 122 9.82 14.46 10.13
CA SER A 122 10.66 15.46 9.49
C SER A 122 11.29 14.85 8.24
N PRO A 123 10.53 14.74 7.14
CA PRO A 123 11.06 14.18 5.91
C PRO A 123 12.19 15.08 5.38
N ILE A 124 13.28 14.45 4.94
CA ILE A 124 14.47 15.14 4.43
C ILE A 124 14.13 15.74 3.05
N GLN A 125 14.54 16.99 2.82
CA GLN A 125 14.21 17.82 1.65
C GLN A 125 13.90 17.06 0.34
N PRO A 126 12.71 17.26 -0.26
CA PRO A 126 12.15 16.37 -1.26
C PRO A 126 12.81 16.43 -2.64
N THR A 127 12.67 15.33 -3.38
CA THR A 127 12.51 15.38 -4.85
C THR A 127 11.03 15.39 -5.25
N ASP A 128 10.14 14.75 -4.47
CA ASP A 128 8.67 14.89 -4.46
C ASP A 128 8.12 14.08 -3.24
N GLU A 129 7.98 14.73 -2.09
CA GLU A 129 7.41 14.10 -0.88
C GLU A 129 5.89 13.98 -1.02
N LYS A 130 5.35 12.77 -0.81
CA LYS A 130 3.92 12.53 -0.84
C LYS A 130 3.48 11.96 0.50
N VAL A 131 2.49 12.62 1.10
CA VAL A 131 1.72 12.06 2.22
C VAL A 131 0.66 11.15 1.61
N PHE A 132 0.72 9.85 1.92
CA PHE A 132 -0.40 8.98 1.62
C PHE A 132 -1.39 9.17 2.77
N PRO A 133 -2.62 9.62 2.47
CA PRO A 133 -3.62 9.82 3.51
C PRO A 133 -3.99 8.48 4.15
N ASP A 134 -4.65 8.57 5.29
CA ASP A 134 -5.40 7.46 5.86
C ASP A 134 -6.29 6.81 4.78
N MET A 135 -6.19 5.49 4.61
CA MET A 135 -6.92 4.78 3.57
C MET A 135 -7.30 3.35 3.95
N LYS A 136 -8.49 2.94 3.53
CA LYS A 136 -8.89 1.53 3.45
C LYS A 136 -8.59 1.02 2.04
N VAL A 137 -8.05 -0.19 1.92
CA VAL A 137 -7.73 -0.82 0.64
C VAL A 137 -8.20 -2.27 0.58
N TYR A 138 -8.65 -2.67 -0.61
CA TYR A 138 -8.80 -4.07 -0.99
C TYR A 138 -7.47 -4.61 -1.50
N VAL A 139 -7.06 -5.77 -1.02
CA VAL A 139 -5.74 -6.35 -1.29
C VAL A 139 -5.86 -7.75 -1.84
N ARG A 140 -5.19 -8.01 -2.96
CA ARG A 140 -4.95 -9.36 -3.46
C ARG A 140 -3.46 -9.67 -3.49
N SER A 141 -3.07 -10.74 -2.78
CA SER A 141 -1.69 -11.23 -2.76
C SER A 141 -1.43 -12.25 -3.87
N TYR A 142 -0.21 -12.25 -4.40
CA TYR A 142 0.23 -13.22 -5.39
C TYR A 142 1.75 -13.43 -5.36
N GLY A 143 2.18 -14.64 -5.75
CA GLY A 143 3.59 -14.98 -5.86
C GLY A 143 4.18 -14.69 -7.24
N GLY A 144 5.50 -14.92 -7.37
CA GLY A 144 6.22 -14.78 -8.63
C GLY A 144 6.75 -13.37 -8.88
N TRP A 145 7.11 -13.07 -10.13
CA TRP A 145 7.67 -11.77 -10.50
C TRP A 145 6.56 -10.75 -10.75
N MET A 146 6.68 -9.57 -10.16
CA MET A 146 5.79 -8.44 -10.43
C MET A 146 6.14 -7.84 -11.79
N MET A 147 5.44 -8.30 -12.82
CA MET A 147 5.59 -7.88 -14.22
C MET A 147 4.29 -7.27 -14.74
N SER A 148 4.37 -6.43 -15.79
CA SER A 148 3.20 -5.76 -16.39
C SER A 148 1.99 -6.68 -16.62
N TRP A 149 2.23 -7.90 -17.10
CA TRP A 149 1.18 -8.86 -17.45
C TRP A 149 0.58 -9.57 -16.23
N THR A 150 1.41 -9.98 -15.27
CA THR A 150 0.95 -10.65 -14.04
C THR A 150 0.16 -9.67 -13.18
N ASP A 151 0.69 -8.45 -13.03
CA ASP A 151 0.07 -7.40 -12.24
C ASP A 151 -1.32 -7.05 -12.78
N ARG A 152 -1.42 -6.79 -14.09
CA ARG A 152 -2.72 -6.56 -14.75
C ARG A 152 -3.70 -7.73 -14.60
N SER A 153 -3.21 -8.97 -14.67
CA SER A 153 -4.06 -10.15 -14.46
C SER A 153 -4.61 -10.18 -13.04
N GLN A 154 -3.78 -9.92 -12.03
CA GLN A 154 -4.19 -9.93 -10.62
C GLN A 154 -5.10 -8.75 -10.28
N ALA A 155 -4.84 -7.56 -10.85
CA ALA A 155 -5.72 -6.41 -10.76
C ALA A 155 -7.11 -6.72 -11.31
N LYS A 156 -7.19 -7.34 -12.49
CA LYS A 156 -8.47 -7.77 -13.07
C LYS A 156 -9.18 -8.83 -12.22
N THR A 157 -8.45 -9.79 -11.66
CA THR A 157 -9.05 -10.79 -10.77
C THR A 157 -9.62 -10.15 -9.51
N LEU A 158 -8.88 -9.23 -8.87
CA LEU A 158 -9.35 -8.49 -7.72
C LEU A 158 -10.58 -7.65 -8.08
N SER A 159 -10.52 -6.87 -9.16
CA SER A 159 -11.63 -6.02 -9.59
C SER A 159 -12.89 -6.85 -9.86
N SER A 160 -12.77 -8.00 -10.52
CA SER A 160 -13.90 -8.89 -10.79
C SER A 160 -14.51 -9.47 -9.50
N ALA A 161 -13.68 -9.80 -8.50
CA ALA A 161 -14.17 -10.26 -7.20
C ALA A 161 -14.95 -9.14 -6.48
N LEU A 162 -14.42 -7.91 -6.50
CA LEU A 162 -15.08 -6.74 -5.92
C LEU A 162 -16.40 -6.41 -6.62
N ASP A 163 -16.41 -6.41 -7.96
CA ASP A 163 -17.61 -6.18 -8.77
C ASP A 163 -18.70 -7.22 -8.46
N SER A 164 -18.31 -8.48 -8.22
CA SER A 164 -19.25 -9.58 -7.95
C SER A 164 -20.01 -9.44 -6.63
N VAL A 165 -19.44 -8.72 -5.66
CA VAL A 165 -20.05 -8.45 -4.35
C VAL A 165 -20.60 -7.03 -4.23
N GLY A 166 -20.59 -6.25 -5.32
CA GLY A 166 -21.04 -4.86 -5.34
C GLY A 166 -20.18 -3.92 -4.50
N ALA A 167 -18.88 -4.21 -4.36
CA ALA A 167 -17.95 -3.37 -3.63
C ALA A 167 -17.54 -2.14 -4.46
N GLU A 168 -17.61 -0.95 -3.87
CA GLU A 168 -17.18 0.30 -4.50
C GLU A 168 -15.69 0.59 -4.23
N TYR A 169 -14.93 0.88 -5.29
CA TYR A 169 -13.50 1.15 -5.22
C TYR A 169 -13.05 2.10 -6.33
N ASN A 170 -11.89 2.73 -6.14
CA ASN A 170 -11.35 3.66 -7.12
C ASN A 170 -10.73 2.93 -8.32
N GLY A 171 -11.55 2.61 -9.32
CA GLY A 171 -11.12 1.96 -10.56
C GLY A 171 -10.33 2.85 -11.54
N SER A 172 -9.88 4.04 -11.13
CA SER A 172 -9.05 4.90 -12.02
C SER A 172 -7.56 4.55 -11.99
N PHE A 173 -7.12 3.88 -10.92
CA PHE A 173 -5.76 3.39 -10.72
C PHE A 173 -5.77 2.22 -9.72
N HIS A 174 -4.70 1.44 -9.75
CA HIS A 174 -4.35 0.52 -8.67
C HIS A 174 -2.90 0.76 -8.24
N TYR A 175 -2.51 0.11 -7.14
CA TYR A 175 -1.12 -0.02 -6.75
C TYR A 175 -0.64 -1.44 -7.00
N ALA A 176 0.48 -1.57 -7.71
CA ALA A 176 1.31 -2.75 -7.69
C ALA A 176 2.29 -2.63 -6.52
N VAL A 177 2.37 -3.64 -5.67
CA VAL A 177 3.08 -3.55 -4.39
C VAL A 177 4.06 -4.70 -4.24
N GLY A 178 5.33 -4.36 -4.00
CA GLY A 178 6.42 -5.32 -3.87
C GLY A 178 7.10 -5.27 -2.50
N TYR A 179 7.28 -6.43 -1.89
CA TYR A 179 7.91 -6.57 -0.56
C TYR A 179 9.37 -7.02 -0.62
N ASN A 180 9.77 -7.64 -1.73
CA ASN A 180 11.07 -8.28 -1.88
C ASN A 180 12.01 -7.49 -2.81
N SER A 181 13.31 -7.59 -2.51
CA SER A 181 14.42 -7.07 -3.31
C SER A 181 14.32 -7.54 -4.77
N PRO A 182 14.76 -6.73 -5.74
CA PRO A 182 14.93 -7.17 -7.13
C PRO A 182 15.83 -8.41 -7.28
N MET A 183 16.71 -8.67 -6.32
CA MET A 183 17.62 -9.83 -6.32
C MET A 183 16.98 -11.12 -5.78
N THR A 184 15.80 -11.04 -5.15
CA THR A 184 15.11 -12.20 -4.57
C THR A 184 14.49 -13.06 -5.67
N LEU A 185 14.93 -14.32 -5.77
CA LEU A 185 14.54 -15.21 -6.87
C LEU A 185 13.30 -16.09 -6.56
N PHE A 186 13.07 -16.45 -5.29
CA PHE A 186 12.01 -17.37 -4.88
C PHE A 186 11.18 -16.79 -3.73
N LYS A 187 9.96 -17.32 -3.53
CA LYS A 187 9.03 -16.92 -2.45
C LYS A 187 8.76 -15.41 -2.39
N ARG A 188 8.68 -14.78 -3.55
CA ARG A 188 8.28 -13.39 -3.67
C ARG A 188 6.82 -13.22 -3.25
N HIS A 189 6.53 -12.19 -2.49
CA HIS A 189 5.19 -11.73 -2.13
C HIS A 189 4.96 -10.38 -2.79
N ASN A 190 3.96 -10.32 -3.67
CA ASN A 190 3.50 -9.08 -4.28
C ASN A 190 2.00 -8.95 -4.06
N GLU A 191 1.51 -7.73 -4.16
CA GLU A 191 0.09 -7.45 -3.97
C GLU A 191 -0.41 -6.46 -5.03
N VAL A 192 -1.72 -6.52 -5.30
CA VAL A 192 -2.45 -5.45 -5.98
C VAL A 192 -3.42 -4.83 -5.01
N TRP A 193 -3.45 -3.49 -4.95
CA TRP A 193 -4.37 -2.74 -4.09
C TRP A 193 -5.32 -1.86 -4.91
N TYR A 194 -6.60 -1.89 -4.52
CA TYR A 194 -7.58 -0.87 -4.87
C TYR A 194 -8.02 -0.09 -3.63
N VAL A 195 -8.14 1.23 -3.77
CA VAL A 195 -8.61 2.09 -2.66
C VAL A 195 -10.12 2.00 -2.55
N VAL A 196 -10.63 1.74 -1.36
CA VAL A 196 -12.07 1.74 -1.06
C VAL A 196 -12.61 3.16 -1.27
N GLN A 197 -13.77 3.31 -1.92
CA GLN A 197 -14.41 4.63 -2.10
C GLN A 197 -15.41 4.96 -0.99
N ASP A 198 -16.20 3.98 -0.57
CA ASP A 198 -17.21 4.12 0.49
C ASP A 198 -16.88 3.19 1.67
N GLU A 199 -17.82 2.33 2.08
CA GLU A 199 -17.58 1.31 3.10
C GLU A 199 -17.06 0.01 2.46
N PRO A 200 -16.07 -0.65 3.10
CA PRO A 200 -15.53 -1.89 2.57
C PRO A 200 -16.55 -3.02 2.68
N VAL A 201 -16.65 -3.83 1.64
CA VAL A 201 -17.47 -5.05 1.63
C VAL A 201 -16.58 -6.24 1.95
N CYS A 202 -16.95 -6.98 2.99
CA CYS A 202 -16.22 -8.18 3.41
C CYS A 202 -16.75 -9.48 2.83
N GLY A 203 -17.86 -9.45 2.08
CA GLY A 203 -18.55 -10.64 1.55
C GLY A 203 -19.10 -11.55 2.66
N SER A 204 -20.41 -11.81 2.69
CA SER A 204 -20.95 -12.82 3.60
C SER A 204 -20.54 -14.22 3.10
N SER A 205 -19.59 -14.85 3.79
CA SER A 205 -19.39 -16.31 3.68
C SER A 205 -20.54 -17.09 4.34
N GLU A 206 -21.43 -16.43 5.10
CA GLU A 206 -22.45 -17.09 5.94
C GLU A 206 -23.91 -16.99 5.45
N GLU A 207 -24.27 -16.18 4.45
CA GLU A 207 -25.69 -16.07 4.00
C GLU A 207 -26.07 -17.03 2.86
N ARG A 208 -25.11 -17.74 2.27
CA ARG A 208 -25.37 -18.65 1.14
C ARG A 208 -25.83 -20.06 1.53
N ASP A 209 -25.83 -20.41 2.83
CA ASP A 209 -26.22 -21.76 3.29
C ASP A 209 -27.66 -21.84 3.85
N MET A 210 -28.37 -20.71 3.97
CA MET A 210 -29.75 -20.69 4.49
C MET A 210 -30.84 -20.65 3.42
N SER A 211 -30.52 -20.48 2.13
CA SER A 211 -31.50 -20.47 1.04
C SER A 211 -31.78 -21.86 0.43
N HIS A 212 -31.11 -22.91 0.93
CA HIS A 212 -31.36 -24.30 0.54
C HIS A 212 -32.08 -25.13 1.62
N ILE A 213 -32.51 -24.50 2.72
CA ILE A 213 -33.35 -25.11 3.75
C ILE A 213 -34.57 -24.21 3.99
N SER A 214 -35.49 -24.17 3.03
CA SER A 214 -36.88 -23.72 3.26
C SER A 214 -37.81 -24.32 2.22
#